data_AF-A0A7S2AWX8-F1
#
_entry.id   AF-A0A7S2AWX8-F1
#
_cell.length_a   1.000
_cell.length_b   1.000
_cell.length_c   1.000
_cell.angle_alpha   90.00
_cell.angle_beta   90.00
_cell.angle_gamma   90.00
#
_symmetry.space_group_name_H-M   'P 1'
#
loop_
_entity.id
_entity.type
_entity.pdbx_description
1 polymer ?
#
loop_
_entity_poly.entity_id
_entity_poly.type
_entity_poly.pdbx_seq_one_letter_code
_entity_poly.pdbx_strand_id
1 'polypeptide(L)'
;MSRTALLRGLHGARHALPARSPVMGALPSTWDERAKHASPAANMTQLMGPGLAGSALVSARSFASYPTAETAADMQLGNEFFEMDNETITLLAAQGDVGATTERLTREIMAVDEVSWDEATVKVDEMKSALNAGLGMRTLPQKVFIGTLIVGGLATFPLCFDLTTAKVFNDACVTADVADPEDLETWLEVGAWTWNWMEPPLGQLSFFILCLDFARAQLNNLGLKPYVEKMVAARGSKLASAYPKYHNKILTDFATCNGLKPF
;
A
#
# COMPACT_ATOMS: atom_id res chain seq x y z
N MET A 1 -5.27 -75.78 -3.08
CA MET A 1 -4.19 -74.88 -3.55
C MET A 1 -4.22 -73.62 -2.69
N SER A 2 -3.31 -73.53 -1.72
CA SER A 2 -3.27 -72.47 -0.70
C SER A 2 -2.13 -71.51 -1.04
N ARG A 3 -2.41 -70.20 -1.13
CA ARG A 3 -1.39 -69.15 -1.34
C ARG A 3 -1.27 -68.31 -0.07
N THR A 4 -0.49 -68.86 0.84
CA THR A 4 0.17 -68.15 1.94
C THR A 4 1.44 -67.48 1.40
N ALA A 5 1.83 -66.36 2.02
CA ALA A 5 3.11 -65.65 1.88
C ALA A 5 3.15 -64.45 0.92
N LEU A 6 2.89 -63.25 1.45
CA LEU A 6 3.71 -62.05 1.15
C LEU A 6 3.51 -60.93 2.19
N LEU A 7 3.98 -61.13 3.42
CA LEU A 7 4.14 -60.04 4.39
C LEU A 7 5.42 -60.26 5.18
N ARG A 8 6.53 -59.68 4.72
CA ARG A 8 7.73 -59.44 5.52
C ARG A 8 8.58 -58.34 4.90
N GLY A 9 8.85 -57.32 5.71
CA GLY A 9 10.04 -56.50 5.58
C GLY A 9 9.80 -55.10 5.05
N LEU A 10 9.47 -54.17 5.95
CA LEU A 10 9.95 -52.79 5.92
C LEU A 10 9.85 -52.24 7.35
N HIS A 11 10.82 -52.66 8.17
CA HIS A 11 11.15 -52.04 9.44
C HIS A 11 12.47 -51.28 9.24
N GLY A 12 12.51 -50.03 9.68
CA GLY A 12 13.77 -49.39 10.09
C GLY A 12 14.29 -48.28 9.19
N ALA A 13 13.64 -47.12 9.20
CA ALA A 13 14.32 -45.84 8.97
C ALA A 13 13.72 -44.79 9.92
N ARG A 14 14.10 -44.87 11.21
CA ARG A 14 13.88 -43.79 12.17
C ARG A 14 14.88 -42.69 11.84
N HIS A 15 14.47 -41.75 10.99
CA HIS A 15 15.18 -40.47 10.90
C HIS A 15 14.94 -39.70 12.19
N ALA A 16 15.99 -39.59 13.00
CA ALA A 16 16.05 -38.67 14.12
C ALA A 16 15.89 -37.24 13.58
N LEU A 17 14.77 -36.61 13.91
CA LEU A 17 14.58 -35.18 13.72
C LEU A 17 15.55 -34.45 14.67
N PRO A 18 16.30 -33.43 14.20
CA PRO A 18 17.10 -32.61 15.08
C PRO A 18 16.19 -31.84 16.04
N ALA A 19 16.57 -31.85 17.32
CA ALA A 19 15.90 -31.12 18.39
C ALA A 19 15.71 -29.66 18.00
N ARG A 20 14.44 -29.22 17.90
CA ARG A 20 14.10 -27.80 17.80
C ARG A 20 14.51 -27.12 19.11
N SER A 21 15.46 -26.19 19.00
CA SER A 21 15.85 -25.27 20.06
C SER A 21 14.64 -24.44 20.52
N PRO A 22 14.39 -24.29 21.84
CA PRO A 22 13.38 -23.37 22.35
C PRO A 22 13.99 -21.96 22.38
N VAL A 23 13.82 -21.20 21.31
CA VAL A 23 14.04 -19.74 21.33
C VAL A 23 12.68 -19.07 21.19
N MET A 24 11.84 -19.19 22.23
CA MET A 24 10.90 -18.13 22.55
C MET A 24 11.70 -17.03 23.24
N GLY A 25 12.31 -16.17 22.43
CA GLY A 25 12.73 -14.85 22.91
C GLY A 25 11.48 -14.08 23.27
N ALA A 26 11.31 -13.79 24.56
CA ALA A 26 10.35 -12.81 25.03
C ALA A 26 10.53 -11.52 24.23
N LEU A 27 9.47 -11.05 23.57
CA LEU A 27 9.42 -9.72 22.98
C LEU A 27 9.60 -8.70 24.12
N PRO A 28 10.62 -7.83 24.08
CA PRO A 28 10.76 -6.76 25.05
C PRO A 28 9.56 -5.81 24.90
N SER A 29 8.72 -5.72 25.92
CA SER A 29 7.50 -4.91 25.95
C SER A 29 7.75 -3.43 26.27
N THR A 30 8.87 -2.85 25.84
CA THR A 30 9.21 -1.46 26.14
C THR A 30 9.67 -0.71 24.89
N TRP A 31 8.69 -0.19 24.16
CA TRP A 31 8.91 0.82 23.12
C TRP A 31 9.31 2.20 23.69
N ASP A 32 9.36 2.35 25.02
CA ASP A 32 9.53 3.65 25.69
C ASP A 32 10.97 4.07 26.05
N GLU A 33 11.99 3.21 25.91
CA GLU A 33 13.35 3.55 26.37
C GLU A 33 14.33 4.02 25.27
N ARG A 34 13.99 3.90 23.99
CA ARG A 34 14.90 4.36 22.90
C ARG A 34 14.84 5.86 22.60
N ALA A 35 13.93 6.60 23.23
CA ALA A 35 13.81 8.05 23.03
C ALA A 35 14.75 8.89 23.91
N LYS A 36 15.50 8.29 24.86
CA LYS A 36 16.30 9.05 25.84
C LYS A 36 17.81 9.11 25.58
N HIS A 37 18.34 8.39 24.61
CA HIS A 37 19.79 8.35 24.38
C HIS A 37 20.19 8.41 22.90
N ALA A 38 20.10 9.59 22.29
CA ALA A 38 20.86 9.92 21.09
C ALA A 38 20.96 11.45 20.93
N SER A 39 21.81 12.10 21.74
CA SER A 39 22.35 13.42 21.42
C SER A 39 23.84 13.27 21.14
N PRO A 40 24.28 13.21 19.87
CA PRO A 40 25.68 13.09 19.51
C PRO A 40 26.28 14.51 19.36
N ALA A 41 26.42 15.23 20.48
CA ALA A 41 26.97 16.59 20.48
C ALA A 41 28.27 16.75 21.28
N ALA A 42 28.87 15.68 21.78
CA ALA A 42 30.10 15.76 22.57
C ALA A 42 31.05 14.62 22.22
N ASN A 43 31.92 14.83 21.22
CA ASN A 43 33.29 14.28 21.17
C ASN A 43 33.95 14.61 19.82
N MET A 44 34.23 15.88 19.57
CA MET A 44 35.13 16.27 18.47
C MET A 44 35.96 17.49 18.83
N THR A 45 36.68 17.42 19.96
CA THR A 45 37.59 18.50 20.42
C THR A 45 38.96 17.97 20.84
N GLN A 46 39.47 16.91 20.23
CA GLN A 46 40.83 16.46 20.57
C GLN A 46 41.49 15.70 19.43
N LEU A 47 42.00 16.43 18.43
CA LEU A 47 43.12 16.03 17.56
C LEU A 47 43.43 17.19 16.59
N MET A 48 44.01 18.29 17.10
CA MET A 48 44.77 19.21 16.25
C MET A 48 46.08 19.59 16.95
N GLY A 49 47.18 19.16 16.33
CA GLY A 49 48.53 19.56 16.69
C GLY A 49 48.84 20.98 16.20
N PRO A 50 49.85 21.63 16.79
CA PRO A 50 50.24 22.99 16.43
C PRO A 50 51.18 22.96 15.23
N GLY A 51 50.71 23.41 14.07
CA GLY A 51 51.60 23.61 12.93
C GLY A 51 50.86 23.80 11.62
N LEU A 52 50.59 25.07 11.29
CA LEU A 52 50.72 25.69 9.97
C LEU A 52 49.88 26.97 9.96
N ALA A 53 50.54 28.07 10.32
CA ALA A 53 50.06 29.42 10.05
C ALA A 53 50.22 29.70 8.55
N GLY A 54 49.10 29.92 7.86
CA GLY A 54 49.13 30.28 6.44
C GLY A 54 47.74 30.51 5.85
N SER A 55 47.30 31.77 5.87
CA SER A 55 46.22 32.34 5.05
C SER A 55 44.85 31.67 5.12
N ALA A 56 44.12 31.96 6.20
CA ALA A 56 42.68 31.81 6.25
C ALA A 56 42.02 33.19 6.10
N LEU A 57 41.74 33.60 4.85
CA LEU A 57 40.62 34.50 4.59
C LEU A 57 39.34 33.67 4.83
N VAL A 58 39.01 33.52 6.11
CA VAL A 58 37.73 32.98 6.55
C VAL A 58 36.69 33.97 6.07
N SER A 59 36.09 33.69 4.92
CA SER A 59 34.78 34.20 4.57
C SER A 59 33.91 33.97 5.78
N ALA A 60 33.53 35.05 6.46
CA ALA A 60 32.68 35.00 7.63
C ALA A 60 31.40 34.30 7.20
N ARG A 61 31.32 33.00 7.53
CA ARG A 61 30.06 32.25 7.45
C ARG A 61 29.13 32.99 8.39
N SER A 62 28.28 33.82 7.79
CA SER A 62 27.05 34.33 8.38
C SER A 62 26.50 33.24 9.27
N PHE A 63 26.49 33.48 10.59
CA PHE A 63 25.86 32.59 11.53
C PHE A 63 24.42 32.44 11.06
N ALA A 64 24.02 31.22 10.73
CA ALA A 64 22.69 30.91 10.25
C ALA A 64 21.67 31.40 11.29
N SER A 65 21.12 32.60 11.06
CA SER A 65 19.98 33.10 11.81
C SER A 65 18.85 32.14 11.54
N TYR A 66 18.18 31.68 12.59
CA TYR A 66 16.94 30.94 12.43
C TYR A 66 15.97 31.79 11.59
N PRO A 67 15.27 31.18 10.62
CA PRO A 67 14.27 31.90 9.84
C PRO A 67 13.23 32.49 10.79
N THR A 68 12.95 33.80 10.64
CA THR A 68 11.90 34.47 11.41
C THR A 68 10.53 34.02 10.90
N ALA A 69 9.48 34.18 11.70
CA ALA A 69 8.11 33.82 11.30
C ALA A 69 7.65 34.55 10.03
N GLU A 70 8.16 35.76 9.80
CA GLU A 70 7.91 36.56 8.60
C GLU A 70 8.59 35.94 7.37
N THR A 71 9.87 35.55 7.48
CA THR A 71 10.57 34.80 6.41
C THR A 71 9.89 33.45 6.14
N ALA A 72 9.39 32.76 7.17
CA ALA A 72 8.65 31.51 6.98
C ALA A 72 7.31 31.71 6.28
N ALA A 73 6.61 32.82 6.53
CA ALA A 73 5.38 33.18 5.83
C ALA A 73 5.67 33.50 4.35
N ASP A 74 6.74 34.24 4.06
CA ASP A 74 7.18 34.51 2.68
C ASP A 74 7.60 33.23 1.95
N MET A 75 8.24 32.28 2.65
CA MET A 75 8.60 30.97 2.09
C MET A 75 7.38 30.06 1.83
N GLN A 76 6.24 30.30 2.51
CA GLN A 76 5.00 29.55 2.30
C GLN A 76 4.16 30.10 1.13
N LEU A 77 4.44 31.32 0.66
CA LEU A 77 3.54 32.06 -0.23
C LEU A 77 3.84 31.91 -1.73
N GLY A 78 4.98 31.34 -2.14
CA GLY A 78 5.33 31.35 -3.57
C GLY A 78 6.41 30.36 -3.94
N ASN A 79 6.06 29.09 -4.00
CA ASN A 79 6.83 28.16 -4.82
C ASN A 79 5.84 27.32 -5.62
N GLU A 80 5.13 27.96 -6.55
CA GLU A 80 4.50 27.20 -7.61
C GLU A 80 5.60 26.42 -8.36
N PHE A 81 5.30 25.20 -8.82
CA PHE A 81 6.33 24.34 -9.39
C PHE A 81 7.05 24.98 -10.59
N PHE A 82 6.38 25.87 -11.34
CA PHE A 82 6.97 26.57 -12.48
C PHE A 82 8.07 27.57 -12.08
N GLU A 83 8.10 28.05 -10.82
CA GLU A 83 9.10 28.99 -10.31
C GLU A 83 10.38 28.28 -9.81
N MET A 84 10.28 26.98 -9.52
CA MET A 84 11.40 26.19 -8.99
C MET A 84 12.49 25.96 -10.03
N ASP A 85 13.74 25.84 -9.57
CA ASP A 85 14.85 25.46 -10.43
C ASP A 85 14.73 24.00 -10.91
N ASN A 86 15.41 23.67 -12.01
CA ASN A 86 15.37 22.33 -12.62
C ASN A 86 15.91 21.22 -11.70
N GLU A 87 16.86 21.54 -10.82
CA GLU A 87 17.47 20.57 -9.92
C GLU A 87 16.48 20.19 -8.81
N THR A 88 15.84 21.18 -8.20
CA THR A 88 14.77 21.00 -7.20
C THR A 88 13.59 20.21 -7.77
N ILE A 89 13.11 20.54 -8.97
CA ILE A 89 12.03 19.79 -9.62
C ILE A 89 12.43 18.34 -9.89
N THR A 90 13.67 18.11 -10.35
CA THR A 90 14.16 16.75 -10.60
C THR A 90 14.23 15.94 -9.31
N LEU A 91 14.67 16.56 -8.21
CA LEU A 91 14.73 15.95 -6.89
C LEU A 91 13.31 15.60 -6.37
N LEU A 92 12.37 16.54 -6.41
CA LEU A 92 10.98 16.34 -5.99
C LEU A 92 10.28 15.29 -6.87
N ALA A 93 10.51 15.33 -8.19
CA ALA A 93 10.00 14.32 -9.11
C ALA A 93 10.53 12.92 -8.80
N ALA A 94 11.82 12.81 -8.42
CA ALA A 94 12.41 11.53 -7.99
C ALA A 94 11.84 11.02 -6.67
N GLN A 95 11.31 11.91 -5.82
CA GLN A 95 10.57 11.56 -4.59
C GLN A 95 9.11 11.17 -4.86
N GLY A 96 8.65 11.26 -6.11
CA GLY A 96 7.29 10.91 -6.50
C GLY A 96 6.27 12.05 -6.32
N ASP A 97 6.73 13.30 -6.18
CA ASP A 97 5.82 14.43 -6.13
C ASP A 97 5.11 14.63 -7.49
N VAL A 98 3.77 14.69 -7.43
CA VAL A 98 2.92 14.74 -8.62
C VAL A 98 3.03 16.09 -9.34
N GLY A 99 3.16 17.18 -8.59
CA GLY A 99 3.31 18.52 -9.17
C GLY A 99 4.66 18.67 -9.87
N ALA A 100 5.75 18.26 -9.21
CA ALA A 100 7.08 18.31 -9.78
C ALA A 100 7.23 17.39 -11.01
N THR A 101 6.67 16.17 -10.99
CA THR A 101 6.68 15.30 -12.18
C THR A 101 5.87 15.88 -13.34
N THR A 102 4.77 16.56 -13.04
CA THR A 102 3.95 17.24 -14.05
C THR A 102 4.72 18.41 -14.66
N GLU A 103 5.30 19.29 -13.84
CA GLU A 103 6.09 20.43 -14.32
C GLU A 103 7.34 19.98 -15.10
N ARG A 104 8.02 18.92 -14.66
CA ARG A 104 9.15 18.34 -15.39
C ARG A 104 8.74 17.88 -16.79
N LEU A 105 7.55 17.29 -16.94
CA LEU A 105 7.01 16.92 -18.25
C LEU A 105 6.61 18.16 -19.06
N THR A 106 6.04 19.19 -18.43
CA THR A 106 5.74 20.46 -19.10
C THR A 106 7.00 21.09 -19.70
N ARG A 107 8.10 21.17 -18.93
CA ARG A 107 9.40 21.71 -19.41
C ARG A 107 9.99 20.89 -20.55
N GLU A 108 9.87 19.56 -20.49
CA GLU A 108 10.27 18.67 -21.60
C GLU A 108 9.47 18.97 -22.87
N ILE A 109 8.14 19.15 -22.76
CA ILE A 109 7.29 19.48 -23.91
C ILE A 109 7.65 20.85 -24.48
N MET A 110 7.88 21.86 -23.64
CA MET A 110 8.33 23.18 -24.09
C MET A 110 9.66 23.10 -24.85
N ALA A 111 10.62 22.31 -24.35
CA ALA A 111 11.93 22.16 -24.98
C ALA A 111 11.89 21.38 -26.30
N VAL A 112 11.05 20.35 -26.40
CA VAL A 112 10.95 19.48 -27.59
C VAL A 112 10.07 20.10 -28.68
N ASP A 113 8.98 20.75 -28.31
CA ASP A 113 8.00 21.31 -29.26
C ASP A 113 8.15 22.82 -29.48
N GLU A 114 9.05 23.49 -28.76
CA GLU A 114 9.29 24.95 -28.83
C GLU A 114 8.03 25.80 -28.60
N VAL A 115 7.18 25.38 -27.65
CA VAL A 115 5.90 26.03 -27.32
C VAL A 115 5.95 26.78 -25.99
N SER A 116 4.98 27.66 -25.77
CA SER A 116 4.79 28.34 -24.49
C SER A 116 4.36 27.36 -23.38
N TRP A 117 4.54 27.76 -22.12
CA TRP A 117 4.14 26.95 -20.96
C TRP A 117 2.64 26.65 -20.94
N ASP A 118 1.80 27.63 -21.33
CA ASP A 118 0.35 27.46 -21.40
C ASP A 118 -0.04 26.37 -22.41
N GLU A 119 0.58 26.38 -23.60
CA GLU A 119 0.36 25.37 -24.65
C GLU A 119 0.90 23.99 -24.24
N ALA A 120 2.03 23.93 -23.55
CA ALA A 120 2.58 22.69 -23.03
C ALA A 120 1.66 22.07 -21.95
N THR A 121 1.05 22.90 -21.11
CA THR A 121 0.12 22.45 -20.06
C THR A 121 -1.13 21.81 -20.66
N VAL A 122 -1.67 22.36 -21.75
CA VAL A 122 -2.78 21.73 -22.49
C VAL A 122 -2.41 20.33 -22.96
N LYS A 123 -1.20 20.15 -23.52
CA LYS A 123 -0.70 18.81 -23.93
C LYS A 123 -0.53 17.86 -22.74
N VAL A 124 -0.06 18.35 -21.60
CA VAL A 124 0.05 17.55 -20.38
C VAL A 124 -1.33 17.06 -19.93
N ASP A 125 -2.35 17.90 -19.98
CA ASP A 125 -3.72 17.52 -19.60
C ASP A 125 -4.37 16.54 -20.59
N GLU A 126 -4.05 16.65 -21.89
CA GLU A 126 -4.39 15.62 -22.87
C GLU A 126 -3.73 14.27 -22.53
N MET A 127 -2.44 14.28 -22.16
CA MET A 127 -1.74 13.06 -21.72
C MET A 127 -2.34 12.49 -20.43
N LYS A 128 -2.72 13.33 -19.45
CA LYS A 128 -3.43 12.88 -18.23
C LYS A 128 -4.76 12.22 -18.60
N SER A 129 -5.52 12.84 -19.50
CA SER A 129 -6.81 12.31 -19.97
C SER A 129 -6.63 10.97 -20.68
N ALA A 130 -5.63 10.84 -21.56
CA ALA A 130 -5.28 9.59 -22.23
C ALA A 130 -4.81 8.50 -21.23
N LEU A 131 -4.08 8.89 -20.19
CA LEU A 131 -3.62 8.00 -19.13
C LEU A 131 -4.78 7.50 -18.26
N ASN A 132 -5.78 8.35 -18.02
CA ASN A 132 -6.97 8.04 -17.22
C ASN A 132 -8.07 7.33 -18.02
N ALA A 133 -8.02 7.39 -19.34
CA ALA A 133 -8.93 6.66 -20.21
C ALA A 133 -8.87 5.14 -19.91
N GLY A 134 -10.02 4.58 -19.53
CA GLY A 134 -10.16 3.16 -19.18
C GLY A 134 -9.81 2.80 -17.72
N LEU A 135 -9.37 3.74 -16.87
CA LEU A 135 -9.21 3.48 -15.44
C LEU A 135 -10.52 3.07 -14.76
N GLY A 136 -11.63 3.70 -15.16
CA GLY A 136 -12.95 3.38 -14.62
C GLY A 136 -13.31 1.91 -14.80
N MET A 137 -13.08 1.37 -16.01
CA MET A 137 -13.36 -0.04 -16.30
C MET A 137 -12.42 -0.99 -15.54
N ARG A 138 -11.15 -0.61 -15.35
CA ARG A 138 -10.16 -1.44 -14.62
C ARG A 138 -10.39 -1.45 -13.11
N THR A 139 -10.93 -0.36 -12.54
CA THR A 139 -11.25 -0.25 -11.11
C THR A 139 -12.66 -0.75 -10.77
N LEU A 140 -13.47 -1.04 -11.79
CA LEU A 140 -14.84 -1.52 -11.63
C LEU A 140 -14.94 -2.79 -10.76
N PRO A 141 -14.12 -3.84 -10.93
CA PRO A 141 -14.19 -5.01 -10.07
C PRO A 141 -13.98 -4.70 -8.59
N GLN A 142 -13.05 -3.78 -8.27
CA GLN A 142 -12.79 -3.36 -6.90
C GLN A 142 -13.99 -2.59 -6.33
N LYS A 143 -14.58 -1.67 -7.11
CA LYS A 143 -15.76 -0.91 -6.68
C LYS A 143 -16.98 -1.82 -6.49
N VAL A 144 -17.19 -2.77 -7.40
CA VAL A 144 -18.24 -3.78 -7.29
C VAL A 144 -18.04 -4.60 -6.02
N PHE A 145 -16.81 -5.08 -5.77
CA PHE A 145 -16.51 -5.85 -4.57
C PHE A 145 -16.79 -5.06 -3.28
N ILE A 146 -16.32 -3.81 -3.17
CA ILE A 146 -16.59 -2.94 -2.02
C ILE A 146 -18.10 -2.72 -1.85
N GLY A 147 -18.81 -2.44 -2.95
CA GLY A 147 -20.27 -2.29 -2.93
C GLY A 147 -20.98 -3.56 -2.45
N THR A 148 -20.56 -4.73 -2.94
CA THR A 148 -21.08 -6.03 -2.50
C THR A 148 -20.82 -6.27 -1.01
N LEU A 149 -19.66 -5.90 -0.48
CA LEU A 149 -19.38 -6.03 0.96
C LEU A 149 -20.28 -5.13 1.81
N ILE A 150 -20.48 -3.87 1.40
CA ILE A 150 -21.37 -2.93 2.11
C ILE A 150 -22.82 -3.43 2.08
N VAL A 151 -23.31 -3.79 0.90
CA VAL A 151 -24.68 -4.31 0.75
C VAL A 151 -24.85 -5.63 1.50
N GLY A 152 -23.86 -6.52 1.44
CA GLY A 152 -23.84 -7.77 2.19
C GLY A 152 -23.90 -7.54 3.70
N GLY A 153 -23.09 -6.63 4.24
CA GLY A 153 -23.10 -6.28 5.66
C GLY A 153 -24.40 -5.61 6.12
N LEU A 154 -25.09 -4.87 5.25
CA LEU A 154 -26.43 -4.36 5.56
C LEU A 154 -27.49 -5.47 5.47
N ALA A 155 -27.36 -6.38 4.51
CA ALA A 155 -28.27 -7.50 4.34
C ALA A 155 -28.18 -8.54 5.48
N THR A 156 -27.05 -8.61 6.20
CA THR A 156 -26.93 -9.50 7.37
C THR A 156 -27.82 -9.11 8.54
N PHE A 157 -28.23 -7.84 8.66
CA PHE A 157 -29.12 -7.41 9.76
C PHE A 157 -30.50 -8.07 9.70
N PRO A 158 -31.31 -7.92 8.63
CA PRO A 158 -32.58 -8.61 8.54
C PRO A 158 -32.41 -10.14 8.51
N LEU A 159 -31.32 -10.64 7.91
CA LEU A 159 -31.07 -12.09 7.84
C LEU A 159 -30.90 -12.74 9.22
N CYS A 160 -30.28 -12.05 10.18
CA CYS A 160 -30.03 -12.59 11.52
C CYS A 160 -31.10 -12.20 12.54
N PHE A 161 -31.75 -11.05 12.39
CA PHE A 161 -32.64 -10.49 13.42
C PHE A 161 -34.14 -10.47 13.05
N ASP A 162 -34.51 -10.74 11.79
CA ASP A 162 -35.91 -10.90 11.37
C ASP A 162 -36.26 -12.38 11.17
N LEU A 163 -37.24 -12.86 11.94
CA LEU A 163 -37.66 -14.26 11.95
C LEU A 163 -38.11 -14.76 10.58
N THR A 164 -38.81 -13.92 9.83
CA THR A 164 -39.36 -14.30 8.51
C THR A 164 -38.24 -14.52 7.51
N THR A 165 -37.31 -13.57 7.43
CA THR A 165 -36.14 -13.64 6.54
C THR A 165 -35.24 -14.81 6.94
N ALA A 166 -34.98 -14.99 8.23
CA ALA A 166 -34.18 -16.10 8.76
C ALA A 166 -34.78 -17.48 8.43
N LYS A 167 -36.11 -17.65 8.59
CA LYS A 167 -36.80 -18.90 8.22
C LYS A 167 -36.72 -19.20 6.74
N VAL A 168 -36.98 -18.21 5.88
CA VAL A 168 -36.87 -18.39 4.42
C VAL A 168 -35.46 -18.81 4.01
N PHE A 169 -34.43 -18.20 4.61
CA PHE A 169 -33.04 -18.58 4.33
C PHE A 169 -32.69 -19.95 4.90
N ASN A 170 -33.15 -20.27 6.11
CA ASN A 170 -32.97 -21.58 6.71
C ASN A 170 -33.58 -22.67 5.83
N ASP A 171 -34.82 -22.51 5.39
CA ASP A 171 -35.53 -23.47 4.53
C ASP A 171 -34.83 -23.64 3.16
N ALA A 172 -34.24 -22.57 2.63
CA ALA A 172 -33.58 -22.59 1.32
C ALA A 172 -32.13 -23.11 1.35
N CYS A 173 -31.37 -22.87 2.42
CA CYS A 173 -29.92 -23.06 2.42
C CYS A 173 -29.36 -23.86 3.59
N VAL A 174 -29.91 -23.72 4.80
CA VAL A 174 -29.28 -24.26 6.03
C VAL A 174 -29.93 -25.56 6.46
N THR A 175 -31.26 -25.65 6.37
CA THR A 175 -32.08 -26.79 6.77
C THR A 175 -31.88 -27.20 8.25
N ALA A 176 -31.59 -26.24 9.13
CA ALA A 176 -31.51 -26.48 10.57
C ALA A 176 -32.90 -26.57 11.19
N ASP A 177 -33.03 -27.32 12.29
CA ASP A 177 -34.28 -27.41 13.04
C ASP A 177 -34.68 -26.02 13.57
N VAL A 178 -35.95 -25.66 13.40
CA VAL A 178 -36.51 -24.40 13.90
C VAL A 178 -36.73 -24.56 15.39
N ALA A 179 -36.23 -23.61 16.20
CA ALA A 179 -36.45 -23.60 17.64
C ALA A 179 -37.94 -23.50 18.00
N ASP A 180 -38.28 -23.89 19.23
CA ASP A 180 -39.65 -23.79 19.70
C ASP A 180 -40.14 -22.33 19.68
N PRO A 181 -41.44 -22.07 19.44
CA PRO A 181 -41.95 -20.70 19.31
C PRO A 181 -41.69 -19.80 20.52
N GLU A 182 -41.56 -20.39 21.71
CA GLU A 182 -41.25 -19.69 22.97
C GLU A 182 -39.83 -19.10 22.97
N ASP A 183 -38.90 -19.68 22.22
CA ASP A 183 -37.50 -19.24 22.08
C ASP A 183 -37.29 -18.31 20.86
N LEU A 184 -38.36 -17.77 20.26
CA LEU A 184 -38.29 -16.93 19.04
C LEU A 184 -39.14 -15.65 19.16
N GLU A 185 -39.49 -15.24 20.38
CA GLU A 185 -40.37 -14.09 20.63
C GLU A 185 -39.65 -12.75 20.40
N THR A 186 -38.36 -12.70 20.69
CA THR A 186 -37.55 -11.49 20.55
C THR A 186 -36.54 -11.61 19.40
N TRP A 187 -36.26 -10.49 18.73
CA TRP A 187 -35.22 -10.41 17.70
C TRP A 187 -33.83 -10.90 18.16
N LEU A 188 -33.51 -10.81 19.46
CA LEU A 188 -32.25 -11.31 20.01
C LEU A 188 -32.22 -12.84 20.11
N GLU A 189 -33.34 -13.48 20.44
CA GLU A 189 -33.44 -14.94 20.46
C GLU A 189 -33.41 -15.52 19.04
N VAL A 190 -34.07 -14.84 18.09
CA VAL A 190 -33.90 -15.12 16.65
C VAL A 190 -32.43 -15.00 16.25
N GLY A 191 -31.75 -13.95 16.72
CA GLY A 191 -30.30 -13.77 16.54
C GLY A 191 -29.47 -14.92 17.12
N ALA A 192 -29.80 -15.41 18.32
CA ALA A 192 -29.12 -16.52 18.95
C ALA A 192 -29.31 -17.84 18.17
N TRP A 193 -30.54 -18.12 17.71
CA TRP A 193 -30.84 -19.27 16.86
C TRP A 193 -30.10 -19.19 15.52
N THR A 194 -30.12 -18.03 14.84
CA THR A 194 -29.42 -17.86 13.56
C THR A 194 -27.90 -17.96 13.69
N TRP A 195 -27.34 -17.50 14.80
CA TRP A 195 -25.91 -17.57 15.06
C TRP A 195 -25.39 -19.02 15.14
N ASN A 196 -26.16 -19.94 15.72
CA ASN A 196 -25.77 -21.34 15.91
C ASN A 196 -25.39 -22.03 14.59
N TRP A 197 -26.04 -21.70 13.48
CA TRP A 197 -25.73 -22.27 12.17
C TRP A 197 -24.88 -21.36 11.27
N MET A 198 -24.70 -20.09 11.63
CA MET A 198 -23.78 -19.17 10.95
C MET A 198 -22.31 -19.31 11.39
N GLU A 199 -22.05 -19.87 12.58
CA GLU A 199 -20.70 -20.01 13.12
C GLU A 199 -19.74 -20.80 12.18
N PRO A 200 -20.10 -21.98 11.63
CA PRO A 200 -19.17 -22.73 10.78
C PRO A 200 -18.80 -22.01 9.47
N PRO A 201 -19.76 -21.46 8.69
CA PRO A 201 -19.44 -20.68 7.49
C PRO A 201 -18.60 -19.44 7.79
N LEU A 202 -18.89 -18.72 8.88
CA LEU A 202 -18.12 -17.54 9.28
C LEU A 202 -16.69 -17.91 9.64
N GLY A 203 -16.49 -18.99 10.42
CA GLY A 203 -15.16 -19.47 10.76
C GLY A 203 -14.33 -19.85 9.52
N GLN A 204 -14.94 -20.55 8.57
CA GLN A 204 -14.28 -20.90 7.31
C GLN A 204 -13.91 -19.68 6.48
N LEU A 205 -14.82 -18.69 6.38
CA LEU A 205 -14.58 -17.46 5.64
C LEU A 205 -13.45 -16.64 6.28
N SER A 206 -13.45 -16.51 7.61
CA SER A 206 -12.37 -15.84 8.34
C SER A 206 -11.02 -16.52 8.11
N PHE A 207 -10.96 -17.85 8.19
CA PHE A 207 -9.73 -18.59 7.94
C PHE A 207 -9.23 -18.41 6.50
N PHE A 208 -10.15 -18.41 5.52
CA PHE A 208 -9.82 -18.18 4.12
C PHE A 208 -9.23 -16.78 3.90
N ILE A 209 -9.83 -15.73 4.46
CA ILE A 209 -9.33 -14.35 4.37
C ILE A 209 -7.93 -14.24 5.01
N LEU A 210 -7.73 -14.84 6.19
CA LEU A 210 -6.41 -14.87 6.84
C LEU A 210 -5.35 -15.55 5.97
N CYS A 211 -5.71 -16.63 5.29
CA CYS A 211 -4.81 -17.31 4.34
C CYS A 211 -4.47 -16.43 3.13
N LEU A 212 -5.42 -15.63 2.62
CA LEU A 212 -5.16 -14.67 1.55
C LEU A 212 -4.24 -13.53 2.02
N ASP A 213 -4.44 -13.00 3.23
CA ASP A 213 -3.57 -11.97 3.81
C ASP A 213 -2.16 -12.49 4.02
N PHE A 214 -2.02 -13.72 4.53
CA PHE A 214 -0.72 -14.38 4.66
C PHE A 214 -0.07 -14.57 3.28
N ALA A 215 -0.79 -15.08 2.29
CA ALA A 215 -0.28 -15.26 0.93
C ALA A 215 0.19 -13.93 0.34
N ARG A 216 -0.58 -12.84 0.50
CA ARG A 216 -0.18 -11.50 0.07
C ARG A 216 1.10 -11.04 0.74
N ALA A 217 1.25 -11.23 2.05
CA ALA A 217 2.47 -10.91 2.77
C ALA A 217 3.68 -11.71 2.25
N GLN A 218 3.50 -13.01 1.95
CA GLN A 218 4.57 -13.83 1.36
C GLN A 218 4.92 -13.39 -0.06
N LEU A 219 3.94 -13.03 -0.90
CA LEU A 219 4.20 -12.48 -2.23
C LEU A 219 5.03 -11.19 -2.16
N ASN A 220 4.73 -10.32 -1.20
CA ASN A 220 5.52 -9.12 -0.95
C ASN A 220 6.95 -9.45 -0.50
N ASN A 221 7.13 -10.43 0.40
CA ASN A 221 8.45 -10.87 0.86
C ASN A 221 9.30 -11.50 -0.25
N LEU A 222 8.66 -12.14 -1.25
CA LEU A 222 9.33 -12.68 -2.44
C LEU A 222 9.67 -11.60 -3.48
N GLY A 223 9.34 -10.32 -3.22
CA GLY A 223 9.53 -9.22 -4.17
C GLY A 223 8.65 -9.33 -5.41
N LEU A 224 7.57 -10.14 -5.35
CA LEU A 224 6.62 -10.24 -6.46
C LEU A 224 5.77 -8.99 -6.48
N LYS A 225 6.06 -8.12 -7.46
CA LYS A 225 5.36 -6.86 -7.66
C LYS A 225 3.84 -7.07 -7.67
N PRO A 226 3.08 -6.39 -6.79
CA PRO A 226 1.63 -6.48 -6.77
C PRO A 226 1.04 -6.08 -8.12
N TYR A 227 -0.16 -6.59 -8.42
CA TYR A 227 -0.86 -6.33 -9.68
C TYR A 227 -0.96 -4.82 -10.02
N VAL A 228 -1.09 -3.97 -9.00
CA VAL A 228 -1.13 -2.51 -9.14
C VAL A 228 0.15 -1.97 -9.77
N GLU A 229 1.33 -2.40 -9.33
CA GLU A 229 2.61 -1.96 -9.91
C GLU A 229 2.75 -2.40 -11.36
N LYS A 230 2.32 -3.62 -11.70
CA LYS A 230 2.30 -4.10 -13.08
C LYS A 230 1.37 -3.25 -13.96
N MET A 231 0.20 -2.88 -13.42
CA MET A 231 -0.73 -1.98 -14.10
C MET A 231 -0.13 -0.58 -14.32
N VAL A 232 0.55 -0.02 -13.33
CA VAL A 232 1.19 1.30 -13.42
C VAL A 232 2.32 1.27 -14.46
N ALA A 233 3.18 0.26 -14.41
CA ALA A 233 4.24 0.07 -15.40
C ALA A 233 3.67 -0.05 -16.83
N ALA A 234 2.63 -0.85 -17.01
CA ALA A 234 1.96 -1.02 -18.31
C ALA A 234 1.35 0.30 -18.83
N ARG A 235 0.83 1.16 -17.93
CA ARG A 235 0.34 2.51 -18.30
C ARG A 235 1.47 3.41 -18.76
N GLY A 236 2.60 3.42 -18.04
CA GLY A 236 3.79 4.16 -18.44
C GLY A 236 4.29 3.74 -19.83
N SER A 237 4.39 2.42 -20.08
CA SER A 237 4.78 1.91 -21.40
C SER A 237 3.78 2.29 -22.49
N LYS A 238 2.47 2.24 -22.21
CA LYS A 238 1.43 2.66 -23.17
C LYS A 238 1.54 4.14 -23.49
N LEU A 239 1.71 5.00 -22.48
CA LEU A 239 1.87 6.44 -22.69
C LEU A 239 3.13 6.73 -23.51
N ALA A 240 4.26 6.10 -23.18
CA ALA A 240 5.49 6.26 -23.93
C ALA A 240 5.39 5.78 -25.39
N SER A 241 4.60 4.72 -25.66
CA SER A 241 4.34 4.28 -27.03
C SER A 241 3.44 5.24 -27.82
N ALA A 242 2.55 5.97 -27.14
CA ALA A 242 1.67 6.96 -27.77
C ALA A 242 2.39 8.29 -28.06
N TYR A 243 3.40 8.64 -27.26
CA TYR A 243 4.14 9.89 -27.37
C TYR A 243 5.66 9.67 -27.47
N PRO A 244 6.15 9.03 -28.56
CA PRO A 244 7.55 8.63 -28.69
C PRO A 244 8.54 9.80 -28.86
N LYS A 245 8.05 11.03 -29.07
CA LYS A 245 8.88 12.23 -29.22
C LYS A 245 9.55 12.67 -27.91
N TYR A 246 8.96 12.37 -26.76
CA TYR A 246 9.47 12.80 -25.46
C TYR A 246 10.27 11.70 -24.78
N HIS A 247 11.11 12.07 -23.82
CA HIS A 247 11.94 11.11 -23.11
C HIS A 247 11.10 10.05 -22.35
N ASN A 248 11.31 8.77 -22.69
CA ASN A 248 10.55 7.63 -22.15
C ASN A 248 10.49 7.62 -20.61
N LYS A 249 11.62 7.87 -19.95
CA LYS A 249 11.70 7.89 -18.47
C LYS A 249 10.79 8.96 -17.86
N ILE A 250 10.69 10.15 -18.48
CA ILE A 250 9.85 11.24 -17.95
C ILE A 250 8.39 10.86 -18.06
N LEU A 251 7.98 10.27 -19.19
CA LEU A 251 6.62 9.77 -19.38
C LEU A 251 6.27 8.62 -18.41
N THR A 252 7.20 7.71 -18.14
CA THR A 252 6.97 6.63 -17.16
C THR A 252 6.90 7.14 -15.73
N ASP A 253 7.77 8.09 -15.35
CA ASP A 253 7.76 8.73 -14.03
C ASP A 253 6.43 9.48 -13.83
N PHE A 254 6.03 10.27 -14.83
CA PHE A 254 4.76 10.98 -14.86
C PHE A 254 3.55 10.05 -14.73
N ALA A 255 3.51 8.96 -15.52
CA ALA A 255 2.44 7.98 -15.48
C ALA A 255 2.35 7.25 -14.13
N THR A 256 3.49 7.09 -13.45
CA THR A 256 3.58 6.46 -12.12
C THR A 256 3.03 7.41 -11.04
N CYS A 257 3.42 8.69 -11.07
CA CYS A 257 3.03 9.67 -10.05
C CYS A 257 1.59 10.17 -10.22
N ASN A 258 1.13 10.39 -11.46
CA ASN A 258 -0.27 10.69 -11.77
C ASN A 258 -1.15 9.41 -11.79
N GLY A 259 -0.64 8.30 -11.26
CA GLY A 259 -1.32 7.03 -11.16
C GLY A 259 -2.48 7.04 -10.15
N LEU A 260 -3.24 5.94 -10.10
CA LEU A 260 -4.18 5.70 -9.00
C LEU A 260 -3.39 5.75 -7.69
N LYS A 261 -3.64 6.76 -6.85
CA LYS A 261 -3.22 6.66 -5.45
C LYS A 261 -3.88 5.39 -4.89
N PRO A 262 -3.11 4.45 -4.31
CA PRO A 262 -3.73 3.36 -3.58
C PRO A 262 -4.62 4.00 -2.50
N PHE A 263 -5.89 3.61 -2.48
CA PHE A 263 -6.84 4.00 -1.44
C PHE A 263 -6.36 3.50 -0.07
#